data_AF-A0A8S3EFV1-F1
#
_entry.id   AF-A0A8S3EFV1-F1
#
_cell.length_a   1.000
_cell.length_b   1.000
_cell.length_c   1.000
_cell.angle_alpha   90.00
_cell.angle_beta   90.00
_cell.angle_gamma   90.00
#
_symmetry.space_group_name_H-M   'P 1'
#
loop_
_entity.id
_entity.type
_entity.pdbx_description
1 polymer ?
#
loop_
_entity_poly.entity_id
_entity_poly.type
_entity_poly.pdbx_seq_one_letter_code
_entity_poly.pdbx_strand_id
1 'polypeptide(L)'
;MQTTQSQIRVTTDKKKLLLDARRDLFSLTLFPTIEKVLESLRLDDEKLRQIMQLLEQEMDAGLSPATHKSADVKMFPTYVRNIADGSETGQVLALDLGGTNFRVLLVTLSPQPRIDLKSKIFVIPQSIMLGPGVNLFRHLA
;
A
#
# COMPACT_ATOMS: atom_id res chain seq x y z
N MET A 1 61.88 7.38 47.78
CA MET A 1 62.11 7.07 46.35
C MET A 1 61.39 5.76 46.08
N GLN A 2 60.22 5.81 45.43
CA GLN A 2 60.03 5.47 43.99
C GLN A 2 60.33 3.96 43.74
N THR A 3 59.47 3.12 43.18
CA THR A 3 58.29 3.33 42.31
C THR A 3 57.42 2.08 42.31
N THR A 4 56.10 2.23 42.40
CA THR A 4 55.10 1.16 42.29
C THR A 4 54.94 0.73 40.83
N GLN A 5 55.10 -0.56 40.52
CA GLN A 5 54.71 -1.12 39.23
C GLN A 5 53.18 -1.26 39.18
N SER A 6 52.55 -0.44 38.35
CA SER A 6 51.13 -0.55 37.99
C SER A 6 50.93 -1.76 37.07
N GLN A 7 50.49 -2.89 37.62
CA GLN A 7 49.90 -3.94 36.79
C GLN A 7 48.50 -3.51 36.38
N ILE A 8 48.33 -3.18 35.11
CA ILE A 8 47.04 -2.90 34.49
C ILE A 8 46.24 -4.22 34.50
N ARG A 9 45.31 -4.35 35.45
CA ARG A 9 44.33 -5.43 35.49
C ARG A 9 43.27 -5.17 34.40
N VAL A 10 43.49 -5.70 33.20
CA VAL A 10 42.42 -5.88 32.22
C VAL A 10 41.68 -7.16 32.59
N THR A 11 40.86 -7.11 33.65
CA THR A 11 39.87 -8.17 33.91
C THR A 11 38.57 -7.76 33.26
N THR A 12 38.48 -7.93 31.94
CA THR A 12 37.21 -7.83 31.24
C THR A 12 36.32 -8.98 31.73
N ASP A 13 35.17 -8.62 32.27
CA ASP A 13 34.22 -9.56 32.87
C ASP A 13 33.80 -10.63 31.83
N LYS A 14 34.18 -11.90 32.08
CA LYS A 14 33.95 -13.02 31.15
C LYS A 14 32.49 -13.15 30.74
N LYS A 15 31.54 -12.74 31.59
CA LYS A 15 30.11 -12.72 31.26
C LYS A 15 29.78 -11.70 30.19
N LYS A 16 30.36 -10.50 30.24
CA LYS A 16 30.20 -9.47 29.22
C LYS A 16 30.78 -9.93 27.88
N LEU A 17 31.97 -10.53 27.91
CA LEU A 17 32.61 -11.09 26.72
C LEU A 17 31.76 -12.21 26.07
N LEU A 18 31.15 -13.08 26.87
CA LEU A 18 30.24 -14.13 26.39
C LEU A 18 28.94 -13.58 25.81
N LEU A 19 28.36 -12.53 26.43
CA LEU A 19 27.16 -11.86 25.94
C LEU A 19 27.42 -11.13 24.63
N ASP A 20 28.55 -10.43 24.52
CA ASP A 20 28.97 -9.72 23.31
C ASP A 20 29.28 -10.74 22.19
N ALA A 21 30.02 -11.81 22.47
CA ALA A 21 30.28 -12.88 21.49
C ALA A 21 29.00 -13.61 21.04
N ARG A 22 27.99 -13.73 21.91
CA ARG A 22 26.70 -14.36 21.57
C ARG A 22 25.81 -13.41 20.75
N ARG A 23 25.90 -12.09 21.00
CA ARG A 23 25.30 -11.05 20.14
C ARG A 23 25.96 -11.02 18.77
N ASP A 24 27.28 -11.12 18.73
CA ASP A 24 28.05 -11.14 17.49
C ASP A 24 27.77 -12.41 16.70
N LEU A 25 27.70 -13.58 17.35
CA LEU A 25 27.31 -14.84 16.70
C LEU A 25 25.86 -14.81 16.17
N PHE A 26 24.95 -14.20 16.94
CA PHE A 26 23.57 -13.99 16.50
C PHE A 26 23.49 -13.03 15.31
N SER A 27 24.23 -11.92 15.35
CA SER A 27 24.36 -10.95 14.26
C SER A 27 24.94 -11.60 12.99
N LEU A 28 26.05 -12.33 13.12
CA LEU A 28 26.77 -12.99 12.02
C LEU A 28 25.98 -14.11 11.33
N THR A 29 24.95 -14.66 11.98
CA THR A 29 24.11 -15.73 11.41
C THR A 29 22.72 -15.22 11.00
N LEU A 30 22.13 -14.32 11.78
CA LEU A 30 20.80 -13.80 11.52
C LEU A 30 20.79 -12.81 10.35
N PHE A 31 21.73 -11.86 10.28
CA PHE A 31 21.72 -10.86 9.22
C PHE A 31 21.87 -11.48 7.82
N PRO A 32 22.83 -12.40 7.56
CA PRO A 32 22.93 -13.06 6.26
C PRO A 32 21.68 -13.90 5.93
N THR A 33 21.03 -14.49 6.95
CA THR A 33 19.79 -15.24 6.76
C THR A 33 18.64 -14.30 6.36
N ILE A 34 18.50 -13.14 7.02
CA ILE A 34 17.52 -12.12 6.66
C ILE A 34 17.79 -11.57 5.26
N GLU A 35 19.04 -11.23 4.94
CA GLU A 35 19.40 -10.73 3.62
C GLU A 35 19.06 -11.72 2.52
N LYS A 36 19.36 -13.01 2.72
CA LYS A 36 19.01 -14.07 1.78
C LYS A 36 17.50 -14.19 1.55
N VAL A 37 16.69 -14.03 2.59
CA VAL A 37 15.22 -14.03 2.46
C VAL A 37 14.75 -12.80 1.68
N LEU A 38 15.29 -11.63 1.99
CA LEU A 38 14.90 -10.36 1.37
C LEU A 38 15.45 -10.17 -0.04
N GLU A 39 16.49 -10.92 -0.45
CA GLU A 39 17.10 -10.83 -1.78
C GLU A 39 16.07 -11.05 -2.89
N SER A 40 15.14 -11.99 -2.70
CA SER A 40 14.04 -12.25 -3.65
C SER A 40 13.08 -11.09 -3.84
N LEU A 41 13.02 -10.15 -2.88
CA LEU A 41 12.19 -8.94 -2.91
C LEU A 41 12.94 -7.74 -3.50
N ARG A 42 14.26 -7.86 -3.74
CA ARG A 42 15.05 -6.81 -4.40
C ARG A 42 14.82 -6.88 -5.91
N LEU A 43 14.12 -5.88 -6.42
CA LEU A 43 13.93 -5.66 -7.85
C LEU A 43 15.00 -4.69 -8.34
N ASP A 44 15.80 -5.15 -9.29
CA ASP A 44 16.72 -4.30 -10.05
C ASP A 44 15.97 -3.63 -11.23
N ASP A 45 16.64 -2.67 -11.86
CA ASP A 45 16.07 -1.91 -12.97
C ASP A 45 15.68 -2.79 -14.17
N GLU A 46 16.38 -3.91 -14.38
CA GLU A 46 16.08 -4.84 -15.47
C GLU A 46 14.75 -5.55 -15.21
N LYS A 47 14.56 -6.09 -14.00
CA LYS A 47 13.30 -6.70 -13.58
C LYS A 47 12.15 -5.70 -13.61
N LEU A 48 12.37 -4.45 -13.19
CA LEU A 48 11.35 -3.40 -13.27
C LEU A 48 10.91 -3.13 -14.71
N ARG A 49 11.86 -3.05 -15.65
CA ARG A 49 11.54 -2.90 -17.09
C ARG A 49 10.78 -4.10 -17.64
N GLN A 50 11.13 -5.32 -17.23
CA GLN A 50 10.39 -6.53 -17.62
C GLN A 50 8.95 -6.48 -17.10
N ILE A 51 8.73 -6.06 -15.85
CA ILE A 51 7.39 -5.91 -15.26
C ILE A 51 6.58 -4.87 -16.04
N MET A 52 7.18 -3.73 -16.40
CA MET A 52 6.51 -2.70 -17.20
C MET A 52 6.07 -3.25 -18.57
N GLN A 53 6.95 -3.96 -19.27
CA GLN A 53 6.64 -4.57 -20.56
C GLN A 53 5.52 -5.60 -20.46
N LEU A 54 5.52 -6.44 -19.43
CA LEU A 54 4.44 -7.42 -19.20
C LEU A 54 3.11 -6.73 -18.92
N LEU A 55 3.11 -5.65 -18.12
CA LEU A 55 1.90 -4.88 -17.85
C LEU A 55 1.36 -4.22 -19.12
N GLU A 56 2.22 -3.63 -19.95
CA GLU A 56 1.84 -3.05 -21.24
C GLU A 56 1.21 -4.10 -22.17
N GLN A 57 1.80 -5.29 -22.27
CA GLN A 57 1.25 -6.40 -23.05
C GLN A 57 -0.14 -6.83 -22.56
N GLU A 58 -0.35 -6.93 -21.24
CA GLU A 58 -1.65 -7.28 -20.67
C GLU A 58 -2.68 -6.16 -20.84
N MET A 59 -2.25 -4.89 -20.81
CA MET A 59 -3.13 -3.76 -21.14
C MET A 59 -3.60 -3.82 -22.60
N ASP A 60 -2.69 -4.09 -23.54
CA ASP A 60 -3.03 -4.27 -24.97
C ASP A 60 -3.98 -5.46 -25.16
N ALA A 61 -3.72 -6.58 -24.49
CA ALA A 61 -4.58 -7.75 -24.50
C ALA A 61 -5.97 -7.43 -23.91
N GLY A 62 -6.03 -6.62 -22.85
CA GLY A 62 -7.26 -6.15 -22.22
C GLY A 62 -8.10 -5.24 -23.10
N LEU A 63 -7.47 -4.38 -23.90
CA LEU A 63 -8.14 -3.47 -24.84
C LEU A 63 -8.60 -4.15 -26.12
N SER A 64 -7.92 -5.22 -26.55
CA SER A 64 -8.25 -5.95 -27.77
C SER A 64 -9.52 -6.82 -27.60
N PRO A 65 -10.54 -6.67 -28.47
CA PRO A 65 -11.76 -7.49 -28.40
C PRO A 65 -11.51 -9.00 -28.52
N ALA A 66 -10.45 -9.39 -29.24
CA ALA A 66 -10.12 -10.80 -29.47
C ALA A 66 -9.58 -11.49 -28.20
N THR A 67 -8.88 -10.75 -27.34
CA THR A 67 -8.15 -11.27 -26.18
C THR A 67 -8.78 -10.86 -24.84
N HIS A 68 -9.65 -9.85 -24.81
CA HIS A 68 -10.25 -9.29 -23.60
C HIS A 68 -10.86 -10.34 -22.65
N LYS A 69 -11.52 -11.37 -23.20
CA LYS A 69 -12.16 -12.43 -22.39
C LYS A 69 -11.14 -13.18 -21.54
N SER A 70 -9.95 -13.45 -22.07
CA SER A 70 -8.88 -14.21 -21.41
C SER A 70 -7.79 -13.35 -20.78
N ALA A 71 -7.70 -12.05 -21.09
CA ALA A 71 -6.70 -11.14 -20.53
C ALA A 71 -6.81 -11.03 -19.00
N ASP A 72 -5.69 -10.90 -18.29
CA ASP A 72 -5.68 -10.76 -16.84
C ASP A 72 -6.02 -9.32 -16.43
N VAL A 73 -5.57 -8.34 -17.20
CA VAL A 73 -5.90 -6.91 -17.03
C VAL A 73 -7.06 -6.54 -17.96
N LYS A 74 -8.27 -6.33 -17.41
CA LYS A 74 -9.49 -6.19 -18.24
C LYS A 74 -9.68 -4.87 -18.97
N MET A 75 -9.03 -3.78 -18.54
CA MET A 75 -9.16 -2.46 -19.20
C MET A 75 -10.63 -2.04 -19.47
N PHE A 76 -11.52 -2.21 -18.48
CA PHE A 76 -12.93 -1.88 -18.66
C PHE A 76 -13.16 -0.37 -18.94
N PRO A 77 -14.11 -0.02 -19.82
CA PRO A 77 -14.44 1.37 -20.09
C PRO A 77 -15.14 2.01 -18.88
N THR A 78 -14.66 3.18 -18.46
CA THR A 78 -15.27 3.97 -17.38
C THR A 78 -16.44 4.82 -17.85
N TYR A 79 -16.63 4.93 -19.18
CA TYR A 79 -17.57 5.84 -19.84
C TYR A 79 -17.32 7.35 -19.60
N VAL A 80 -16.21 7.72 -18.94
CA VAL A 80 -15.73 9.10 -18.84
C VAL A 80 -14.95 9.43 -20.11
N ARG A 81 -15.46 10.37 -20.92
CA ARG A 81 -14.87 10.69 -22.24
C ARG A 81 -13.97 11.93 -22.23
N ASN A 82 -14.19 12.84 -21.28
CA ASN A 82 -13.47 14.10 -21.17
C ASN A 82 -13.00 14.29 -19.72
N ILE A 83 -11.87 14.99 -19.57
CA ILE A 83 -11.40 15.49 -18.28
C ILE A 83 -12.16 16.77 -17.95
N ALA A 84 -12.36 17.04 -16.66
CA ALA A 84 -13.01 18.26 -16.20
C ALA A 84 -12.32 19.52 -16.75
N ASP A 85 -13.11 20.47 -17.24
CA ASP A 85 -12.62 21.70 -17.86
C ASP A 85 -12.84 22.95 -16.99
N GLY A 86 -13.47 22.79 -15.82
CA GLY A 86 -13.75 23.86 -14.87
C GLY A 86 -15.04 24.62 -15.17
N SER A 87 -15.79 24.25 -16.22
CA SER A 87 -17.12 24.80 -16.49
C SER A 87 -18.23 24.12 -15.69
N GLU A 88 -17.91 23.06 -14.94
CA GLU A 88 -18.89 22.31 -14.15
C GLU A 88 -19.47 23.16 -13.02
N THR A 89 -20.79 23.11 -12.89
CA THR A 89 -21.52 23.85 -11.85
C THR A 89 -22.64 23.01 -11.26
N GLY A 90 -23.09 23.37 -10.07
CA GLY A 90 -24.23 22.76 -9.40
C GLY A 90 -23.85 21.91 -8.19
N GLN A 91 -24.81 21.20 -7.63
CA GLN A 91 -24.61 20.34 -6.47
C GLN A 91 -24.81 18.88 -6.85
N VAL A 92 -23.86 18.05 -6.45
CA VAL A 92 -23.90 16.60 -6.69
C VAL A 92 -23.71 15.85 -5.39
N LEU A 93 -24.46 14.75 -5.25
CA LEU A 93 -24.22 13.77 -4.21
C LEU A 93 -23.29 12.70 -4.75
N ALA A 94 -22.19 12.45 -4.05
CA ALA A 94 -21.28 11.35 -4.34
C ALA A 94 -21.34 10.32 -3.19
N LEU A 95 -21.31 9.06 -3.58
CA LEU A 95 -21.32 7.92 -2.69
C LEU A 95 -19.98 7.21 -2.83
N ASP A 96 -19.26 7.04 -1.72
CA ASP A 96 -18.02 6.27 -1.69
C ASP A 96 -18.18 5.08 -0.76
N LEU A 97 -18.23 3.90 -1.37
CA LEU A 97 -18.41 2.64 -0.69
C LEU A 97 -17.06 1.93 -0.60
N GLY A 98 -16.41 2.06 0.55
CA GLY A 98 -15.25 1.26 0.90
C GLY A 98 -15.65 -0.11 1.47
N GLY A 99 -14.67 -0.84 2.02
CA GLY A 99 -14.94 -2.09 2.73
C GLY A 99 -15.73 -1.85 4.01
N THR A 100 -15.12 -1.19 5.00
CA THR A 100 -15.70 -1.03 6.35
C THR A 100 -16.55 0.25 6.51
N ASN A 101 -16.30 1.25 5.68
CA ASN A 101 -16.91 2.57 5.79
C ASN A 101 -17.58 2.97 4.48
N PHE A 102 -18.71 3.66 4.62
CA PHE A 102 -19.45 4.30 3.56
C PHE A 102 -19.44 5.81 3.79
N ARG A 103 -19.19 6.60 2.74
CA ARG A 103 -19.20 8.06 2.79
C ARG A 103 -20.27 8.62 1.87
N VAL A 104 -21.06 9.55 2.39
CA VAL A 104 -21.94 10.41 1.60
C VAL A 104 -21.29 11.77 1.52
N LEU A 105 -21.09 12.27 0.31
CA LEU A 105 -20.51 13.58 0.05
C LEU A 105 -21.53 14.45 -0.68
N LEU A 106 -21.71 15.68 -0.22
CA LEU A 106 -22.35 16.75 -0.99
C LEU A 106 -21.24 17.65 -1.52
N VAL A 107 -21.08 17.64 -2.85
CA VAL A 107 -20.08 18.44 -3.57
C VAL A 107 -20.81 19.58 -4.25
N THR A 108 -20.39 20.81 -3.96
CA THR A 108 -20.85 22.01 -4.66
C THR A 108 -19.76 22.46 -5.62
N LEU A 109 -20.08 22.41 -6.91
CA LEU A 109 -19.22 22.80 -8.02
C LEU A 109 -19.59 24.23 -8.44
N SER A 110 -18.57 25.04 -8.66
CA SER A 110 -18.73 26.39 -9.18
C SER A 110 -17.51 26.76 -10.05
N PRO A 111 -17.61 27.78 -10.91
CA PRO A 111 -16.49 28.23 -11.74
C PRO A 111 -15.34 28.84 -10.92
N GLN A 112 -15.49 28.95 -9.60
CA GLN A 112 -14.41 29.38 -8.73
C GLN A 112 -13.48 28.20 -8.45
N PRO A 113 -12.17 28.46 -8.21
CA PRO A 113 -11.18 27.41 -7.97
C PRO A 113 -11.37 26.62 -6.67
N ARG A 114 -12.44 26.89 -5.89
CA ARG A 114 -12.71 26.25 -4.60
C ARG A 114 -13.96 25.40 -4.69
N ILE A 115 -13.77 24.10 -4.52
CA ILE A 115 -14.86 23.13 -4.33
C ILE A 115 -15.30 23.19 -2.86
N ASP A 116 -16.60 23.30 -2.61
CA ASP A 116 -17.19 23.09 -1.27
C ASP A 116 -17.66 21.64 -1.14
N LEU A 117 -17.19 20.95 -0.09
CA LEU A 117 -17.41 19.53 0.13
C LEU A 117 -17.85 19.31 1.57
N LYS A 118 -19.05 18.76 1.73
CA LYS A 118 -19.57 18.27 3.01
C LYS A 118 -19.58 16.75 2.98
N SER A 119 -19.11 16.10 4.04
CA SER A 119 -19.05 14.64 4.09
C SER A 119 -19.58 14.09 5.41
N LYS A 120 -20.15 12.89 5.34
CA LYS A 120 -20.53 12.09 6.50
C LYS A 120 -20.12 10.63 6.29
N ILE A 121 -19.54 10.04 7.32
CA ILE A 121 -19.07 8.65 7.32
C ILE A 121 -20.07 7.78 8.09
N PHE A 122 -20.34 6.60 7.58
CA PHE A 122 -21.17 5.56 8.17
C PHE A 122 -20.39 4.25 8.21
N VAL A 123 -20.47 3.54 9.32
CA VAL A 123 -19.86 2.20 9.45
C VAL A 123 -20.80 1.17 8.84
N ILE A 124 -20.25 0.20 8.12
CA ILE A 124 -21.01 -0.94 7.59
C ILE A 124 -20.79 -2.13 8.52
N PRO A 125 -21.83 -2.61 9.22
CA PRO A 125 -21.73 -3.81 10.05
C PRO A 125 -21.26 -5.02 9.23
N GLN A 126 -20.44 -5.90 9.82
CA GLN A 126 -19.92 -7.08 9.13
C GLN A 126 -21.03 -8.02 8.64
N SER A 127 -22.14 -8.13 9.38
CA SER A 127 -23.32 -8.89 8.96
C SER A 127 -23.99 -8.34 7.70
N ILE A 128 -23.86 -7.04 7.43
CA ILE A 128 -24.36 -6.40 6.21
C ILE A 128 -23.35 -6.57 5.09
N MET A 129 -22.04 -6.39 5.35
CA MET A 129 -20.97 -6.59 4.36
C MET A 129 -20.98 -8.00 3.75
N LEU A 130 -21.18 -9.02 4.59
CA LEU A 130 -21.20 -10.43 4.19
C LEU A 130 -22.62 -10.96 3.91
N GLY A 131 -23.62 -10.10 4.06
CA GLY A 131 -25.02 -10.45 3.90
C GLY A 131 -25.49 -10.35 2.44
N PRO A 132 -26.79 -10.60 2.20
CA PRO A 132 -27.38 -10.39 0.88
C PRO A 132 -27.23 -8.94 0.41
N GLY A 133 -26.91 -8.75 -0.88
CA GLY A 133 -26.73 -7.41 -1.47
C GLY A 133 -27.93 -6.47 -1.27
N VAL A 134 -29.16 -7.00 -1.26
CA VAL A 134 -30.37 -6.21 -0.94
C VAL A 134 -30.31 -5.54 0.42
N ASN A 135 -29.68 -6.17 1.42
CA ASN A 135 -29.53 -5.59 2.74
C ASN A 135 -28.45 -4.50 2.75
N LEU A 136 -27.39 -4.66 1.96
CA LEU A 136 -26.40 -3.61 1.75
C LEU A 136 -27.06 -2.37 1.12
N PHE A 137 -27.77 -2.51 0.01
CA PHE A 137 -28.44 -1.37 -0.63
C PHE A 137 -29.52 -0.74 0.25
N ARG A 138 -30.19 -1.51 1.13
CA ARG A 138 -31.09 -0.96 2.14
C ARG A 138 -30.37 -0.15 3.21
N HIS A 139 -29.16 -0.54 3.61
CA HIS A 139 -28.34 0.21 4.57
C HIS A 139 -27.79 1.52 3.98
N LEU A 140 -27.62 1.58 2.66
CA LEU A 140 -27.13 2.78 1.95
C LEU A 140 -28.22 3.83 1.67
N ALA A 141 -29.50 3.44 1.66
CA ALA A 141 -30.65 4.27 1.32
C ALA A 141 -31.20 5.04 2.54
#